data_AF-A0A8T5BBU5-F1
#
_entry.id   AF-A0A8T5BBU5-F1
#
_cell.length_a   1.000
_cell.length_b   1.000
_cell.length_c   1.000
_cell.angle_alpha   90.00
_cell.angle_beta   90.00
_cell.angle_gamma   90.00
#
_symmetry.space_group_name_H-M   'P 1'
#
loop_
_entity.id
_entity.type
_entity.pdbx_description
1 polymer ?
#
loop_
_entity_poly.entity_id
_entity_poly.type
_entity_poly.pdbx_seq_one_letter_code
_entity_poly.pdbx_strand_id
1 'polypeptide(L)'
;MKPIGINIVERTPCLLEPRKIQVTAQADRSLSEIVPILYLAIPHSQYAKAFGSVTFTLEGKLVAVYSSGRINLGCVLREEIAVKLLEKLRVLLNKAFEYYREHGSPDPQLLEARQRLNPLEIYKHLPKTNCKECGEQGCFPFAVKLANGERTLQECTQIQQPKYSGEKAYLERMLQPIKLEVDI
;
A
#
# COMPACT_ATOMS: atom_id res chain seq x y z
N MET A 1 18.18 10.44 -13.50
CA MET A 1 17.01 11.36 -13.44
C MET A 1 17.16 12.23 -12.19
N LYS A 2 16.77 13.51 -12.25
CA LYS A 2 16.72 14.35 -11.04
C LYS A 2 15.68 13.77 -10.07
N PRO A 3 16.04 13.48 -8.81
CA PRO A 3 15.08 13.01 -7.81
C PRO A 3 13.89 13.95 -7.67
N ILE A 4 12.71 13.39 -7.38
CA ILE A 4 11.53 14.20 -7.13
C ILE A 4 11.72 15.09 -5.89
N GLY A 5 11.39 16.37 -6.01
CA GLY A 5 11.27 17.28 -4.88
C GLY A 5 9.91 17.17 -4.21
N ILE A 6 9.88 17.18 -2.87
CA ILE A 6 8.64 17.21 -2.09
C ILE A 6 8.77 18.29 -1.03
N ASN A 7 7.82 19.24 -1.01
CA ASN A 7 7.84 20.36 -0.06
C ASN A 7 6.59 20.36 0.80
N ILE A 8 6.72 20.60 2.10
CA ILE A 8 5.58 20.79 2.99
C ILE A 8 4.92 22.14 2.69
N VAL A 9 3.63 22.11 2.38
CA VAL A 9 2.83 23.30 2.03
C VAL A 9 1.86 23.69 3.13
N GLU A 10 1.47 22.76 3.99
CA GLU A 10 0.46 23.00 5.02
C GLU A 10 0.73 22.17 6.28
N ARG A 11 0.41 22.75 7.43
CA ARG A 11 0.46 22.11 8.75
C ARG A 11 -0.84 22.44 9.47
N THR A 12 -1.59 21.41 9.85
CA THR A 12 -2.87 21.57 10.53
C THR A 12 -2.91 20.73 11.80
N PRO A 13 -3.70 21.11 12.82
CA PRO A 13 -3.95 20.23 13.95
C PRO A 13 -4.59 18.92 13.49
N CYS A 14 -4.14 17.80 14.05
CA CYS A 14 -4.79 16.52 13.81
C CYS A 14 -6.16 16.47 14.50
N LEU A 15 -7.21 16.20 13.73
CA LEU A 15 -8.59 16.13 14.24
C LEU A 15 -8.84 14.98 15.22
N LEU A 16 -8.14 13.85 15.03
CA LEU A 16 -8.31 12.65 15.86
C LEU A 16 -7.44 12.69 17.13
N GLU A 17 -6.35 13.44 17.10
CA GLU A 17 -5.31 13.42 18.13
C GLU A 17 -4.82 14.85 18.40
N PRO A 18 -5.42 15.59 19.34
CA PRO A 18 -5.21 17.04 19.50
C PRO A 18 -3.76 17.50 19.74
N ARG A 19 -2.86 16.60 20.13
CA ARG A 19 -1.42 16.88 20.34
C ARG A 19 -0.55 16.61 19.12
N LYS A 20 -1.14 16.14 18.02
CA LYS A 20 -0.44 15.79 16.79
C LYS A 20 -0.79 16.79 15.70
N ILE A 21 0.07 16.83 14.68
CA ILE A 21 -0.14 17.61 13.47
C ILE A 21 -0.40 16.68 12.29
N GLN A 22 -1.15 17.18 11.32
CA GLN A 22 -1.26 16.64 10.00
C GLN A 22 -0.45 17.52 9.04
N VAL A 23 0.21 16.90 8.07
CA VAL A 23 1.08 17.59 7.11
C VAL A 23 0.58 17.34 5.70
N THR A 24 0.41 18.42 4.93
CA THR A 24 0.24 18.34 3.48
C THR A 24 1.56 18.71 2.83
N ALA A 25 2.01 17.90 1.88
CA ALA A 25 3.13 18.19 1.02
C ALA A 25 2.71 18.23 -0.47
N GLN A 26 3.57 18.82 -1.29
CA GLN A 26 3.40 18.93 -2.73
C GLN A 26 4.68 18.46 -3.42
N ALA A 27 4.54 17.52 -4.35
CA ALA A 27 5.59 17.11 -5.25
C ALA A 27 5.84 18.17 -6.34
N ASP A 28 7.09 18.25 -6.81
CA ASP A 28 7.52 19.21 -7.84
C ASP A 28 7.01 18.91 -9.26
N ARG A 29 6.26 17.80 -9.42
CA ARG A 29 5.68 17.35 -10.70
C ARG A 29 4.47 16.43 -10.49
N SER A 30 3.78 16.13 -11.58
CA SER A 30 2.68 15.15 -11.62
C SER A 30 3.16 13.76 -11.21
N LEU A 31 2.27 13.00 -10.55
CA LEU A 31 2.47 11.61 -10.15
C LEU A 31 1.51 10.66 -10.88
N SER A 32 0.76 11.15 -11.87
CA SER A 32 -0.27 10.43 -12.61
C SER A 32 0.15 9.04 -13.10
N GLU A 33 1.38 8.94 -13.61
CA GLU A 33 1.95 7.75 -14.22
C GLU A 33 2.30 6.68 -13.17
N ILE A 34 2.64 7.12 -11.96
CA ILE A 34 3.14 6.23 -10.91
C ILE A 34 2.11 5.89 -9.85
N VAL A 35 1.01 6.63 -9.72
CA VAL A 35 -0.06 6.28 -8.76
C VAL A 35 -0.59 4.84 -8.97
N PRO A 36 -0.87 4.36 -10.19
CA PRO A 36 -1.25 2.97 -10.42
C PRO A 36 -0.14 1.97 -10.06
N ILE A 37 1.12 2.33 -10.29
CA ILE A 37 2.28 1.50 -9.91
C ILE A 37 2.38 1.37 -8.40
N LEU A 38 2.25 2.47 -7.67
CA LEU A 38 2.26 2.47 -6.20
C LEU A 38 1.13 1.60 -5.64
N TYR A 39 -0.06 1.64 -6.24
CA TYR A 39 -1.16 0.77 -5.84
C TYR A 39 -0.83 -0.74 -5.99
N LEU A 40 -0.19 -1.11 -7.09
CA LEU A 40 0.20 -2.50 -7.35
C LEU A 40 1.48 -2.91 -6.60
N ALA A 41 2.29 -1.94 -6.17
CA ALA A 41 3.56 -2.19 -5.50
C ALA A 41 3.45 -2.26 -3.98
N ILE A 42 2.47 -1.55 -3.40
CA ILE A 42 2.32 -1.43 -1.96
C ILE A 42 1.23 -2.39 -1.50
N PRO A 43 1.56 -3.41 -0.68
CA PRO A 43 0.57 -4.31 -0.10
C PRO A 43 -0.50 -3.54 0.65
N HIS A 44 -1.75 -4.00 0.55
CA HIS A 44 -2.90 -3.44 1.28
C HIS A 44 -3.19 -1.94 1.01
N SER A 45 -2.63 -1.36 -0.04
CA SER A 45 -2.97 -0.01 -0.46
C SER A 45 -4.38 0.05 -1.08
N GLN A 46 -4.98 1.24 -1.00
CA GLN A 46 -6.31 1.53 -1.52
C GLN A 46 -6.20 2.51 -2.67
N TYR A 47 -6.82 2.18 -3.81
CA TYR A 47 -6.80 3.01 -5.00
C TYR A 47 -8.17 3.56 -5.33
N ALA A 48 -8.27 4.88 -5.39
CA ALA A 48 -9.47 5.59 -5.81
C ALA A 48 -9.25 6.19 -7.20
N LYS A 49 -9.62 5.43 -8.24
CA LYS A 49 -9.47 5.83 -9.65
C LYS A 49 -10.07 7.19 -9.97
N ALA A 50 -11.26 7.48 -9.43
CA ALA A 50 -11.97 8.75 -9.64
C ALA A 50 -11.19 9.98 -9.14
N PHE A 51 -10.34 9.81 -8.13
CA PHE A 51 -9.53 10.89 -7.55
C PHE A 51 -8.06 10.82 -7.95
N GLY A 52 -7.69 9.80 -8.75
CA GLY A 52 -6.30 9.56 -9.13
C GLY A 52 -5.39 9.41 -7.90
N SER A 53 -5.84 8.71 -6.86
CA SER A 53 -5.11 8.65 -5.58
C SER A 53 -4.88 7.22 -5.11
N VAL A 54 -3.72 7.01 -4.47
CA VAL A 54 -3.41 5.79 -3.70
C VAL A 54 -3.20 6.17 -2.24
N THR A 55 -3.79 5.39 -1.34
CA THR A 55 -3.65 5.55 0.10
C THR A 55 -3.08 4.28 0.70
N PHE A 56 -2.08 4.39 1.55
CA PHE A 56 -1.43 3.26 2.20
C PHE A 56 -0.86 3.66 3.55
N THR A 57 -0.35 2.70 4.31
CA THR A 57 0.30 2.94 5.59
C THR A 57 1.81 2.88 5.41
N LEU A 58 2.53 3.90 5.88
CA LEU A 58 3.98 3.96 5.95
C LEU A 58 4.39 4.16 7.41
N GLU A 59 5.11 3.20 8.00
CA GLU A 59 5.46 3.17 9.43
C GLU A 59 4.28 3.44 10.39
N GLY A 60 3.13 2.83 10.11
CA GLY A 60 1.91 3.02 10.92
C GLY A 60 1.22 4.37 10.71
N LYS A 61 1.63 5.17 9.72
CA LYS A 61 1.00 6.44 9.37
C LYS A 61 0.34 6.35 8.00
N LEU A 62 -0.91 6.78 7.92
CA LEU A 62 -1.63 6.87 6.66
C LEU A 62 -0.94 7.89 5.75
N VAL A 63 -0.72 7.54 4.49
CA VAL A 63 -0.19 8.42 3.45
C VAL A 63 -1.12 8.33 2.25
N ALA A 64 -1.63 9.47 1.79
CA ALA A 64 -2.40 9.56 0.55
C ALA A 64 -1.59 10.34 -0.48
N VAL A 65 -1.39 9.74 -1.66
CA VAL A 65 -0.67 10.32 -2.79
C VAL A 65 -1.65 10.52 -3.93
N TYR A 66 -1.72 11.73 -4.46
CA TYR A 66 -2.62 12.11 -5.55
C TYR A 66 -1.83 12.34 -6.85
N SER A 67 -2.48 12.11 -7.99
CA SER A 67 -1.89 12.30 -9.32
C SER A 67 -1.41 13.74 -9.55
N SER A 68 -2.03 14.72 -8.90
CA SER A 68 -1.62 16.14 -8.92
C SER A 68 -0.28 16.43 -8.21
N GLY A 69 0.31 15.43 -7.55
CA GLY A 69 1.48 15.61 -6.69
C GLY A 69 1.17 16.06 -5.27
N ARG A 70 -0.10 16.28 -4.92
CA ARG A 70 -0.50 16.49 -3.52
C ARG A 70 -0.25 15.21 -2.73
N ILE A 71 0.25 15.35 -1.51
CA ILE A 71 0.52 14.27 -0.58
C ILE A 71 -0.04 14.67 0.79
N ASN A 72 -0.91 13.84 1.37
CA ASN A 72 -1.40 14.04 2.73
C ASN A 72 -0.77 12.96 3.63
N LEU A 73 -0.07 13.38 4.69
CA LEU A 73 0.40 12.49 5.74
C LEU A 73 -0.55 12.55 6.93
N GLY A 74 -0.85 11.38 7.50
CA GLY A 74 -1.63 11.23 8.72
C GLY A 74 -0.92 11.81 9.94
N CYS A 75 -1.56 11.65 11.10
CA CYS A 75 -1.17 12.39 12.30
C CYS A 75 0.18 11.96 12.88
N VAL A 76 1.09 12.93 13.02
CA VAL A 76 2.43 12.76 13.59
C VAL A 76 2.62 13.69 14.79
N LEU A 77 3.47 13.28 15.74
CA LEU A 77 3.71 14.07 16.95
C LEU A 77 4.41 15.40 16.66
N ARG A 78 5.31 15.42 15.67
CA ARG A 78 6.09 16.60 15.29
C ARG A 78 6.46 16.54 13.81
N GLU A 79 6.84 17.69 13.28
CA GLU A 79 7.23 17.85 11.87
C GLU A 79 8.44 17.01 11.47
N GLU A 80 9.40 16.78 12.38
CA GLU A 80 10.59 16.00 12.04
C GLU A 80 10.25 14.54 11.68
N ILE A 81 9.13 14.02 12.22
CA ILE A 81 8.61 12.70 11.85
C ILE A 81 8.01 12.75 10.44
N ALA A 82 7.25 13.80 10.11
CA ALA A 82 6.71 13.98 8.76
C ALA A 82 7.84 14.09 7.72
N VAL A 83 8.90 14.85 8.01
CA VAL A 83 10.06 14.97 7.12
C VAL A 83 10.71 13.61 6.87
N LYS A 84 10.90 12.78 7.91
CA LYS A 84 11.44 11.41 7.75
C LYS A 84 10.56 10.53 6.86
N LEU A 85 9.23 10.58 7.06
CA LEU A 85 8.28 9.83 6.25
C LEU A 85 8.26 10.33 4.79
N LEU A 86 8.37 11.64 4.58
CA LEU A 86 8.46 12.25 3.24
C LEU A 86 9.75 11.84 2.52
N GLU A 87 10.87 11.72 3.22
CA GLU A 87 12.11 11.20 2.62
C GLU A 87 11.99 9.74 2.20
N LYS A 88 11.36 8.89 3.03
CA LYS A 88 11.06 7.50 2.64
C LYS A 88 10.11 7.43 1.44
N LEU A 89 9.06 8.25 1.47
CA LEU A 89 8.13 8.38 0.35
C LEU A 89 8.86 8.83 -0.91
N ARG A 90 9.77 9.80 -0.82
CA ARG A 90 10.59 10.27 -1.95
C ARG A 90 11.37 9.13 -2.59
N VAL A 91 11.98 8.25 -1.79
CA VAL A 91 12.67 7.06 -2.33
C VAL A 91 11.69 6.15 -3.06
N LEU A 92 10.53 5.85 -2.46
CA LEU A 92 9.48 5.03 -3.07
C LEU A 92 8.94 5.61 -4.38
N LEU A 93 8.65 6.92 -4.44
CA LEU A 93 8.18 7.60 -5.65
C LEU A 93 9.24 7.52 -6.77
N ASN A 94 10.52 7.73 -6.44
CA ASN A 94 11.60 7.62 -7.43
C ASN A 94 11.72 6.19 -7.97
N LYS A 95 11.57 5.16 -7.13
CA LYS A 95 11.52 3.77 -7.58
C LYS A 95 10.32 3.47 -8.47
N ALA A 96 9.15 4.00 -8.15
CA ALA A 96 7.99 3.85 -9.02
C ALA A 96 8.20 4.53 -10.39
N PHE A 97 8.89 5.68 -10.44
CA PHE A 97 9.30 6.29 -11.71
C PHE A 97 10.37 5.48 -12.46
N GLU A 98 11.32 4.87 -11.77
CA GLU A 98 12.27 3.93 -12.38
C GLU A 98 11.53 2.77 -13.05
N TYR A 99 10.63 2.12 -12.31
CA TYR A 99 9.79 1.06 -12.84
C TYR A 99 8.98 1.50 -14.06
N TYR A 100 8.32 2.67 -13.98
CA TYR A 100 7.54 3.22 -15.09
C TYR A 100 8.37 3.43 -16.36
N ARG A 101 9.61 3.90 -16.24
CA ARG A 101 10.47 4.09 -17.43
C ARG A 101 10.85 2.78 -18.10
N GLU A 102 11.03 1.72 -17.30
CA GLU A 102 11.45 0.42 -17.79
C GLU A 102 10.28 -0.40 -18.34
N HIS A 103 9.10 -0.30 -17.73
CA HIS A 103 7.95 -1.19 -18.00
C HIS A 103 6.72 -0.45 -18.56
N GLY A 104 6.67 0.88 -18.44
CA GLY A 104 5.52 1.68 -18.82
C GLY A 104 4.36 1.63 -17.83
N SER A 105 3.18 2.02 -18.31
CA SER A 105 1.93 1.96 -17.54
C SER A 105 1.53 0.51 -17.26
N PRO A 106 1.06 0.18 -16.03
CA PRO A 106 0.55 -1.15 -15.73
C PRO A 106 -0.67 -1.52 -16.57
N ASP A 107 -0.85 -2.82 -16.81
CA ASP A 107 -2.04 -3.38 -17.48
C ASP A 107 -3.33 -3.01 -16.71
N PRO A 108 -4.32 -2.37 -17.35
CA PRO A 108 -5.62 -2.10 -16.75
C PRO A 108 -6.31 -3.32 -16.15
N GLN A 109 -6.15 -4.50 -16.74
CA GLN A 109 -6.76 -5.74 -16.22
C GLN A 109 -6.14 -6.14 -14.88
N LEU A 110 -4.84 -5.90 -14.69
CA LEU A 110 -4.16 -6.15 -13.43
C LEU A 110 -4.66 -5.22 -12.32
N LEU A 111 -4.91 -3.94 -12.64
CA LEU A 111 -5.50 -2.98 -11.71
C LEU A 111 -6.89 -3.44 -11.27
N GLU A 112 -7.76 -3.85 -12.21
CA GLU A 112 -9.10 -4.34 -11.89
C GLU A 112 -9.05 -5.63 -11.08
N ALA A 113 -8.15 -6.56 -11.42
CA ALA A 113 -7.99 -7.81 -10.67
C ALA A 113 -7.54 -7.54 -9.23
N ARG A 114 -6.61 -6.60 -9.00
CA ARG A 114 -6.20 -6.18 -7.66
C ARG A 114 -7.36 -5.54 -6.89
N GLN A 115 -8.15 -4.68 -7.53
CA GLN A 115 -9.29 -4.01 -6.91
C GLN A 115 -10.39 -5.00 -6.49
N ARG A 116 -10.54 -6.12 -7.21
CA ARG A 116 -11.49 -7.17 -6.86
C ARG A 116 -11.02 -8.06 -5.70
N LEU A 117 -9.77 -7.98 -5.26
CA LEU A 117 -9.23 -8.81 -4.18
C LEU A 117 -9.77 -8.38 -2.80
N ASN A 118 -11.06 -8.64 -2.58
CA ASN A 118 -11.77 -8.40 -1.33
C ASN A 118 -11.61 -9.59 -0.36
N PRO A 119 -12.06 -9.48 0.90
CA PRO A 119 -11.94 -10.58 1.88
C PRO A 119 -12.54 -11.91 1.41
N LEU A 120 -13.62 -11.88 0.63
CA LEU A 120 -14.25 -13.09 0.10
C LEU A 120 -13.37 -13.74 -0.96
N GLU A 121 -12.78 -12.97 -1.88
CA GLU A 121 -11.83 -13.48 -2.88
C GLU A 121 -10.59 -14.06 -2.20
N ILE A 122 -10.02 -13.38 -1.20
CA ILE A 122 -8.89 -13.92 -0.43
C ILE A 122 -9.28 -15.25 0.23
N TYR A 123 -10.44 -15.29 0.91
CA TYR A 123 -10.93 -16.49 1.58
C TYR A 123 -11.11 -17.69 0.64
N LYS A 124 -11.52 -17.46 -0.63
CA LYS A 124 -11.65 -18.54 -1.62
C LYS A 124 -10.34 -19.29 -1.85
N HIS A 125 -9.21 -18.61 -1.74
CA HIS A 125 -7.86 -19.15 -1.92
C HIS A 125 -7.16 -19.54 -0.60
N LEU A 126 -7.83 -19.43 0.54
CA LEU A 126 -7.27 -19.96 1.79
C LEU A 126 -7.53 -21.47 1.93
N PRO A 127 -6.72 -22.19 2.72
CA PRO A 127 -6.92 -23.61 3.04
C PRO A 127 -8.27 -24.00 3.67
N LYS A 128 -9.02 -23.03 4.22
CA LYS A 128 -10.35 -23.21 4.86
C LYS A 128 -10.38 -24.25 5.99
N THR A 129 -9.26 -24.55 6.62
CA THR A 129 -9.17 -25.51 7.73
C THR A 129 -9.75 -24.98 9.04
N ASN A 130 -9.86 -23.65 9.19
CA ASN A 130 -10.23 -22.97 10.44
C ASN A 130 -9.41 -23.42 11.66
N CYS A 131 -8.13 -23.80 11.46
CA CYS A 131 -7.24 -24.35 12.49
C CYS A 131 -6.92 -23.40 13.66
N LYS A 132 -7.07 -22.09 13.48
CA LYS A 132 -6.75 -21.03 14.45
C LYS A 132 -5.26 -20.88 14.82
N GLU A 133 -4.36 -21.56 14.10
CA GLU A 133 -2.90 -21.48 14.31
C GLU A 133 -2.33 -20.06 14.08
N CYS A 134 -2.99 -19.25 13.24
CA CYS A 134 -2.64 -17.83 13.03
C CYS A 134 -3.21 -16.88 14.11
N GLY A 135 -3.90 -17.39 15.14
CA GLY A 135 -4.51 -16.60 16.21
C GLY A 135 -5.88 -15.98 15.86
N GLU A 136 -6.41 -16.22 14.66
CA GLU A 136 -7.75 -15.77 14.26
C GLU A 136 -8.80 -16.88 14.48
N GLN A 137 -10.07 -16.50 14.69
CA GLN A 137 -11.16 -17.46 14.99
C GLN A 137 -11.52 -18.40 13.82
N GLY A 138 -11.04 -18.10 12.61
CA GLY A 138 -11.23 -18.92 11.43
C GLY A 138 -10.54 -18.29 10.21
N CYS A 139 -10.63 -18.96 9.06
CA CYS A 139 -9.98 -18.49 7.83
C CYS A 139 -10.64 -17.21 7.26
N PHE A 140 -11.95 -17.00 7.45
CA PHE A 140 -12.60 -15.78 6.97
C PHE A 140 -12.18 -14.52 7.75
N PRO A 141 -12.17 -14.50 9.11
CA PRO A 141 -11.57 -13.40 9.87
C PRO A 141 -10.11 -13.11 9.49
N PHE A 142 -9.30 -14.16 9.25
CA PHE A 142 -7.95 -13.98 8.73
C PHE A 142 -7.94 -13.30 7.36
N ALA A 143 -8.83 -13.70 6.44
CA ALA A 143 -8.94 -13.06 5.13
C ALA A 143 -9.34 -11.57 5.22
N VAL A 144 -10.22 -11.19 6.16
CA VAL A 144 -10.58 -9.79 6.41
C VAL A 144 -9.36 -8.99 6.88
N LYS A 145 -8.65 -9.50 7.88
CA LYS A 145 -7.44 -8.84 8.40
C LYS A 145 -6.30 -8.78 7.38
N LEU A 146 -6.15 -9.83 6.58
CA LEU A 146 -5.21 -9.86 5.47
C LEU A 146 -5.60 -8.84 4.39
N ALA A 147 -6.89 -8.66 4.07
CA ALA A 147 -7.31 -7.61 3.13
C ALA A 147 -6.92 -6.22 3.64
N ASN A 148 -7.09 -5.98 4.95
CA ASN A 148 -6.81 -4.71 5.61
C ASN A 148 -5.32 -4.45 5.92
N GLY A 149 -4.45 -5.46 5.75
CA GLY A 149 -3.03 -5.36 6.12
C GLY A 149 -2.76 -5.44 7.63
N GLU A 150 -3.72 -5.92 8.42
CA GLU A 150 -3.57 -6.21 9.85
C GLU A 150 -2.86 -7.54 10.10
N ARG A 151 -2.79 -8.40 9.08
CA ARG A 151 -2.09 -9.68 9.04
C ARG A 151 -1.35 -9.83 7.72
N THR A 152 -0.33 -10.67 7.72
CA THR A 152 0.47 -11.06 6.55
C THR A 152 0.19 -12.51 6.17
N LEU A 153 0.39 -12.86 4.90
CA LEU A 153 0.10 -14.22 4.42
C LEU A 153 1.00 -15.28 5.08
N GLN A 154 2.21 -14.87 5.48
CA GLN A 154 3.21 -15.67 6.15
C GLN A 154 2.71 -16.22 7.50
N GLU A 155 1.79 -15.52 8.17
CA GLU A 155 1.22 -15.94 9.45
C GLU A 155 0.23 -17.12 9.32
N CYS A 156 -0.22 -17.47 8.11
CA CYS A 156 -1.01 -18.67 7.89
C CYS A 156 -0.11 -19.90 7.68
N THR A 157 0.19 -20.63 8.76
CA THR A 157 0.97 -21.89 8.74
C THR A 157 0.47 -22.90 7.72
N GLN A 158 -0.85 -23.04 7.57
CA GLN A 158 -1.45 -24.01 6.64
C GLN A 158 -1.13 -23.68 5.18
N ILE A 159 -1.18 -22.40 4.77
CA ILE A 159 -0.92 -22.03 3.36
C ILE A 159 0.57 -22.16 2.98
N GLN A 160 1.46 -22.28 3.96
CA GLN A 160 2.88 -22.54 3.72
C GLN A 160 3.16 -24.00 3.31
N GLN A 161 2.19 -24.91 3.46
CA GLN A 161 2.39 -26.32 3.08
C GLN A 161 2.47 -26.47 1.55
N PRO A 162 3.33 -27.37 1.03
CA PRO A 162 3.54 -27.54 -0.41
C PRO A 162 2.26 -27.79 -1.22
N LYS A 163 1.26 -28.45 -0.62
CA LYS A 163 -0.04 -28.74 -1.25
C LYS A 163 -0.87 -27.50 -1.59
N TYR A 164 -0.58 -26.34 -0.97
CA TYR A 164 -1.24 -25.05 -1.25
C TYR A 164 -0.32 -24.05 -1.96
N SER A 165 0.76 -24.54 -2.59
CA SER A 165 1.73 -23.69 -3.27
C SER A 165 1.11 -22.82 -4.37
N GLY A 166 0.10 -23.33 -5.08
CA GLY A 166 -0.62 -22.58 -6.11
C GLY A 166 -1.44 -21.43 -5.53
N GLU A 167 -2.20 -21.69 -4.46
CA GLU A 167 -2.99 -20.67 -3.76
C GLU A 167 -2.10 -19.61 -3.11
N LYS A 168 -1.00 -20.04 -2.48
CA LYS A 168 0.01 -19.13 -1.93
C LYS A 168 0.56 -18.21 -3.01
N ALA A 169 1.05 -18.77 -4.12
CA ALA A 169 1.62 -17.99 -5.21
C ALA A 169 0.61 -17.02 -5.82
N TYR A 170 -0.66 -17.44 -5.96
CA TYR A 170 -1.73 -16.56 -6.41
C TYR A 170 -1.93 -15.38 -5.45
N LEU A 171 -2.07 -15.64 -4.14
CA LEU A 171 -2.28 -14.58 -3.16
C LEU A 171 -1.07 -13.65 -3.05
N GLU A 172 0.16 -14.17 -3.07
CA GLU A 172 1.38 -13.34 -3.08
C GLU A 172 1.41 -12.40 -4.30
N ARG A 173 1.16 -12.95 -5.49
CA ARG A 173 1.10 -12.16 -6.73
C ARG A 173 -0.03 -11.13 -6.69
N MET A 174 -1.19 -11.50 -6.17
CA MET A 174 -2.33 -10.59 -6.12
C MET A 174 -2.21 -9.56 -5.00
N LEU A 175 -1.48 -9.83 -3.91
CA LEU A 175 -1.25 -8.88 -2.81
C LEU A 175 -0.21 -7.82 -3.17
N GLN A 176 0.80 -8.20 -3.96
CA GLN A 176 1.85 -7.31 -4.40
C GLN A 176 2.28 -7.64 -5.84
N PRO A 177 1.49 -7.26 -6.86
CA PRO A 177 1.81 -7.57 -8.25
C PRO A 177 3.13 -6.96 -8.76
N ILE A 178 3.49 -5.78 -8.27
CA ILE A 178 4.75 -5.10 -8.63
C ILE A 178 5.70 -5.16 -7.44
N LYS A 179 6.95 -5.49 -7.67
CA LYS A 179 8.02 -5.39 -6.66
C LYS A 179 8.88 -4.19 -6.99
N LEU A 180 8.88 -3.20 -6.12
CA LEU A 180 9.86 -2.12 -6.14
C LEU A 180 11.01 -2.54 -5.20
N GLU A 181 12.26 -2.37 -5.63
CA GLU A 181 13.45 -2.72 -4.84
C GLU A 181 13.68 -1.69 -3.70
N VAL A 182 12.75 -1.65 -2.74
CA VAL A 182 12.74 -0.79 -1.55
C VAL A 182 12.04 -1.50 -0.40
N ASP A 183 12.58 -1.36 0.81
CA ASP A 183 11.88 -1.75 2.03
C ASP A 183 10.82 -0.67 2.37
N ILE A 184 9.56 -1.07 2.38
CA ILE A 184 8.38 -0.22 2.65
C ILE A 184 7.93 -0.44 4.09
#